data_AF-A0A8H7A6D4-F1
#
_entry.id   AF-A0A8H7A6D4-F1
#
_cell.length_a   1.000
_cell.length_b   1.000
_cell.length_c   1.000
_cell.angle_alpha   90.00
_cell.angle_beta   90.00
_cell.angle_gamma   90.00
#
_symmetry.space_group_name_H-M   'P 1'
#
loop_
_entity.id
_entity.type
_entity.pdbx_description
1 polymer ?
#
loop_
_entity_poly.entity_id
_entity_poly.type
_entity_poly.pdbx_seq_one_letter_code
_entity_poly.pdbx_strand_id
1 'polypeptide(L)'
;MTQRVRSAKGVVSDSRGSDDAKAKRKRISDKSNARVAPVFHFFSSTTMSTKHGFVNGFVLPGILFPALTALGVRLITNSLTVSGLGAELSAQCAPGANSSYIHPFTGVHGIDGFICGLVAFFHAELEPQLSPYLLYFAGTSGFLMAFPAIEAHRKGRSLFIAFPIIVGLLGQAITIGITLTIYWLAFIWTGASSRRADAHSHITKPQAESIIFATAVGSMLPSMGLMLFKDPKVTAYWQIFPVYASVAGLAYSFLRPTPRTTESGYKLVRQMYMGMFVSSAIMHLCIVGPKLLDPPALASFVFPSITPLPTTASLSAKADDFLKWDLIFAFGSSVLATLWFARDAAELIVIASWHLFAVPLIGPGASCTGIALWREAALNDEEVEPNPRFKQ
;
A
#
# COMPACT_ATOMS: atom_id res chain seq x y z
N MET A 1 22.98 -68.53 -51.00
CA MET A 1 23.58 -68.10 -52.27
C MET A 1 24.69 -67.10 -51.96
N THR A 2 25.92 -67.61 -51.96
CA THR A 2 27.20 -66.94 -52.33
C THR A 2 27.45 -65.45 -51.99
N GLN A 3 28.37 -65.26 -51.03
CA GLN A 3 29.71 -64.62 -51.17
C GLN A 3 29.94 -63.08 -51.14
N ARG A 4 31.07 -62.77 -50.48
CA ARG A 4 32.00 -61.59 -50.51
C ARG A 4 31.75 -60.51 -49.46
N VAL A 5 32.63 -60.27 -48.45
CA VAL A 5 34.10 -60.11 -48.32
C VAL A 5 34.58 -58.65 -48.52
N ARG A 6 35.35 -58.19 -47.50
CA ARG A 6 36.26 -57.01 -47.40
C ARG A 6 35.61 -55.64 -47.14
N SER A 7 36.26 -54.66 -46.52
CA SER A 7 37.41 -54.55 -45.60
C SER A 7 37.66 -53.03 -45.43
N ALA A 8 38.09 -52.65 -44.23
CA ALA A 8 39.05 -51.58 -43.94
C ALA A 8 38.61 -50.11 -43.76
N LYS A 9 39.34 -49.54 -42.78
CA LYS A 9 39.80 -48.17 -42.57
C LYS A 9 38.94 -47.25 -41.71
N GLY A 10 39.48 -47.05 -40.51
CA GLY A 10 39.10 -45.98 -39.60
C GLY A 10 39.52 -44.60 -40.10
N VAL A 11 38.81 -43.62 -39.57
CA VAL A 11 39.13 -42.20 -39.63
C VAL A 11 39.00 -41.69 -38.21
N VAL A 12 40.12 -41.22 -37.65
CA VAL A 12 40.16 -40.45 -36.42
C VAL A 12 39.73 -39.03 -36.77
N SER A 13 38.57 -38.60 -36.31
CA SER A 13 38.10 -37.21 -36.44
C SER A 13 38.37 -36.44 -35.16
N ASP A 14 39.24 -35.45 -35.29
CA ASP A 14 39.66 -34.47 -34.29
C ASP A 14 38.48 -33.54 -33.91
N SER A 15 38.10 -33.51 -32.64
CA SER A 15 36.89 -32.83 -32.12
C SER A 15 37.18 -31.54 -31.33
N ARG A 16 38.19 -30.76 -31.73
CA ARG A 16 38.59 -29.50 -31.06
C ARG A 16 38.15 -28.21 -31.76
N GLY A 17 36.93 -28.17 -32.30
CA GLY A 17 36.43 -26.99 -33.04
C GLY A 17 35.11 -26.37 -32.56
N SER A 18 34.37 -26.98 -31.64
CA SER A 18 32.95 -26.60 -31.40
C SER A 18 32.69 -25.73 -30.17
N ASP A 19 33.66 -25.55 -29.27
CA ASP A 19 33.38 -24.89 -27.97
C ASP A 19 33.65 -23.38 -27.97
N ASP A 20 34.55 -22.87 -28.82
CA ASP A 20 34.86 -21.44 -28.89
C ASP A 20 33.75 -20.61 -29.57
N ALA A 21 32.97 -21.21 -30.47
CA ALA A 21 31.87 -20.52 -31.15
C ALA A 21 30.65 -20.30 -30.22
N LYS A 22 30.41 -21.18 -29.25
CA LYS A 22 29.34 -21.01 -28.24
C LYS A 22 29.71 -20.01 -27.16
N ALA A 23 30.98 -19.93 -26.76
CA ALA A 23 31.46 -18.95 -25.79
C ALA A 23 31.37 -17.51 -26.32
N LYS A 24 31.61 -17.29 -27.62
CA LYS A 24 31.54 -15.95 -28.23
C LYS A 24 30.12 -15.43 -28.43
N ARG A 25 29.13 -16.30 -28.69
CA ARG A 25 27.72 -15.90 -28.81
C ARG A 25 27.08 -15.50 -27.47
N LYS A 26 27.53 -16.08 -26.35
CA LYS A 26 27.03 -15.72 -25.02
C LYS A 26 27.53 -14.33 -24.55
N ARG A 27 28.74 -13.93 -24.95
CA ARG A 27 29.30 -12.60 -24.63
C ARG A 27 28.65 -11.41 -25.35
N ILE A 28 27.95 -11.64 -26.47
CA ILE A 28 27.29 -10.56 -27.22
C ILE A 28 25.86 -10.33 -26.71
N SER A 29 25.20 -11.37 -26.18
CA SER A 29 23.85 -11.24 -25.60
C SER A 29 23.82 -10.55 -24.22
N ASP A 30 24.91 -10.61 -23.45
CA ASP A 30 24.98 -9.94 -22.13
C ASP A 30 25.33 -8.44 -22.24
N LYS A 31 25.76 -7.95 -23.40
CA LYS A 31 26.10 -6.53 -23.59
C LYS A 31 24.93 -5.64 -24.03
N SER A 32 23.77 -6.19 -24.38
CA SER A 32 22.62 -5.41 -24.87
C SER A 32 21.55 -5.08 -23.83
N ASN A 33 21.65 -5.59 -22.59
CA ASN A 33 20.68 -5.29 -21.52
C ASN A 33 21.22 -4.36 -20.40
N ALA A 34 22.43 -3.85 -20.54
CA ALA A 34 23.02 -2.90 -19.59
C ALA A 34 22.89 -1.45 -20.09
N ARG A 35 21.67 -0.89 -20.05
CA ARG A 35 21.47 0.56 -20.19
C ARG A 35 20.07 0.97 -19.72
N VAL A 36 19.90 1.12 -18.40
CA VAL A 36 19.38 2.31 -17.69
C VAL A 36 19.69 2.08 -16.20
N ALA A 37 20.85 2.54 -15.73
CA ALA A 37 21.13 2.69 -14.32
C ALA A 37 21.20 4.20 -14.03
N PRO A 38 20.47 4.73 -13.03
CA PRO A 38 20.60 6.13 -12.68
C PRO A 38 21.93 6.36 -11.96
N VAL A 39 22.57 7.46 -12.33
CA VAL A 39 23.82 8.01 -11.79
C VAL A 39 23.57 8.46 -10.35
N PHE A 40 23.92 7.64 -9.35
CA PHE A 40 24.14 8.09 -7.97
C PHE A 40 25.14 7.16 -7.27
N HIS A 41 26.42 7.43 -7.46
CA HIS A 41 27.48 6.93 -6.58
C HIS A 41 28.44 8.09 -6.32
N PHE A 42 28.36 8.68 -5.13
CA PHE A 42 29.49 9.14 -4.31
C PHE A 42 28.94 9.88 -3.08
N PHE A 43 29.07 9.29 -1.89
CA PHE A 43 29.50 9.93 -0.63
C PHE A 43 29.64 8.84 0.43
N SER A 44 30.85 8.66 0.94
CA SER A 44 31.15 7.79 2.09
C SER A 44 30.76 8.55 3.36
N SER A 45 29.73 8.07 4.07
CA SER A 45 29.24 8.71 5.29
C SER A 45 30.11 8.35 6.49
N THR A 46 30.60 9.41 7.12
CA THR A 46 31.20 9.46 8.44
C THR A 46 30.19 8.98 9.51
N THR A 47 30.71 8.38 10.58
CA THR A 47 29.95 7.84 11.72
C THR A 47 29.09 8.91 12.40
N MET A 48 27.77 8.76 12.32
CA MET A 48 26.79 9.67 12.90
C MET A 48 26.61 9.43 14.41
N SER A 49 26.67 10.50 15.20
CA SER A 49 26.59 10.50 16.67
C SER A 49 25.26 9.94 17.20
N THR A 50 25.33 9.05 18.20
CA THR A 50 24.20 8.31 18.81
C THR A 50 23.06 9.20 19.33
N LYS A 51 23.34 10.47 19.68
CA LYS A 51 22.32 11.44 20.11
C LYS A 51 21.37 11.85 18.98
N HIS A 52 21.86 11.95 17.74
CA HIS A 52 21.01 12.30 16.59
C HIS A 52 20.05 11.16 16.23
N GLY A 53 20.47 9.91 16.41
CA GLY A 53 19.61 8.74 16.18
C GLY A 53 18.43 8.67 17.15
N PHE A 54 18.63 9.00 18.44
CA PHE A 54 17.55 8.96 19.43
C PHE A 54 16.47 10.03 19.20
N VAL A 55 16.89 11.28 18.94
CA VAL A 55 15.93 12.37 18.70
C VAL A 55 15.12 12.13 17.42
N ASN A 56 15.80 11.74 16.33
CA ASN A 56 15.14 11.51 15.05
C ASN A 56 14.29 10.22 15.04
N GLY A 57 14.76 9.15 15.69
CA GLY A 57 14.10 7.84 15.67
C GLY A 57 12.98 7.69 16.70
N PHE A 58 13.00 8.44 17.81
CA PHE A 58 12.06 8.24 18.91
C PHE A 58 11.31 9.52 19.32
N VAL A 59 12.02 10.61 19.62
CA VAL A 59 11.41 11.83 20.17
C VAL A 59 10.53 12.53 19.15
N LEU A 60 11.09 12.83 17.98
CA LEU A 60 10.37 13.53 16.92
C LEU A 60 9.10 12.80 16.46
N PRO A 61 9.14 11.50 16.09
CA PRO A 61 7.91 10.78 15.74
C PRO A 61 6.96 10.67 16.94
N GLY A 62 7.49 10.52 18.16
CA GLY A 62 6.72 10.46 19.41
C GLY A 62 5.98 11.75 19.80
N ILE A 63 6.36 12.89 19.23
CA ILE A 63 5.61 14.14 19.36
C ILE A 63 4.66 14.30 18.17
N LEU A 64 5.19 14.09 16.97
CA LEU A 64 4.52 14.43 15.72
C LEU A 64 3.29 13.56 15.43
N PHE A 65 3.42 12.23 15.50
CA PHE A 65 2.31 11.33 15.18
C PHE A 65 1.22 11.32 16.25
N PRO A 66 1.50 11.41 17.55
CA PRO A 66 0.47 11.64 18.55
C PRO A 66 -0.26 12.97 18.38
N ALA A 67 0.44 14.06 18.03
CA ALA A 67 -0.19 15.33 17.72
C ALA A 67 -1.10 15.23 16.49
N LEU A 68 -0.65 14.55 15.42
CA LEU A 68 -1.48 14.28 14.23
C LEU A 68 -2.68 13.40 14.55
N THR A 69 -2.50 12.38 15.40
CA THR A 69 -3.60 11.50 15.85
C THR A 69 -4.63 12.31 16.64
N ALA A 70 -4.20 13.13 17.60
CA ALA A 70 -5.09 13.97 18.39
C ALA A 70 -5.82 15.00 17.51
N LEU A 71 -5.13 15.59 16.53
CA LEU A 71 -5.73 16.50 15.57
C LEU A 71 -6.74 15.79 14.66
N GLY A 72 -6.40 14.60 14.15
CA GLY A 72 -7.29 13.76 13.35
C GLY A 72 -8.54 13.37 14.11
N VAL A 73 -8.39 12.85 15.34
CA VAL A 73 -9.51 12.55 16.25
C VAL A 73 -10.40 13.78 16.40
N ARG A 74 -9.82 14.96 16.69
CA ARG A 74 -10.59 16.19 16.87
C ARG A 74 -11.37 16.57 15.60
N LEU A 75 -10.72 16.63 14.45
CA LEU A 75 -11.34 17.15 13.21
C LEU A 75 -12.35 16.16 12.61
N ILE A 76 -12.05 14.87 12.62
CA ILE A 76 -12.95 13.82 12.15
C ILE A 76 -14.14 13.68 13.11
N THR A 77 -13.92 13.70 14.43
CA THR A 77 -15.03 13.66 15.40
C THR A 77 -15.87 14.92 15.37
N ASN A 78 -15.29 16.09 15.15
CA ASN A 78 -16.05 17.33 14.95
C ASN A 78 -16.95 17.21 13.70
N SER A 79 -16.45 16.59 12.63
CA SER A 79 -17.24 16.32 11.43
C SER A 79 -18.40 15.36 11.71
N LEU A 80 -18.28 14.45 12.69
CA LEU A 80 -19.41 13.60 13.13
C LEU A 80 -20.39 14.34 14.04
N THR A 81 -19.87 15.04 15.04
CA THR A 81 -20.66 15.54 16.18
C THR A 81 -21.21 16.94 15.93
N VAL A 82 -20.38 17.87 15.46
CA VAL A 82 -20.76 19.28 15.29
C VAL A 82 -21.59 19.48 14.02
N SER A 83 -21.30 18.75 12.94
CA SER A 83 -22.13 18.81 11.72
C SER A 83 -23.49 18.12 11.88
N GLY A 84 -23.67 17.32 12.92
CA GLY A 84 -24.84 16.47 13.12
C GLY A 84 -24.84 15.16 12.32
N LEU A 85 -23.79 14.86 11.54
CA LEU A 85 -23.67 13.61 10.76
C LEU A 85 -23.94 12.35 11.60
N GLY A 86 -23.29 12.23 12.76
CA GLY A 86 -23.47 11.07 13.63
C GLY A 86 -24.91 10.94 14.16
N ALA A 87 -25.57 12.07 14.44
CA ALA A 87 -26.95 12.07 14.88
C ALA A 87 -27.92 11.63 13.76
N GLU A 88 -27.69 12.09 12.52
CA GLU A 88 -28.49 11.67 11.37
C GLU A 88 -28.30 10.19 11.03
N LEU A 89 -27.06 9.69 11.05
CA LEU A 89 -26.78 8.26 10.86
C LEU A 89 -27.46 7.43 11.96
N SER A 90 -27.38 7.88 13.22
CA SER A 90 -28.03 7.21 14.35
C SER A 90 -29.56 7.20 14.21
N ALA A 91 -30.15 8.29 13.72
CA ALA A 91 -31.59 8.39 13.48
C ALA A 91 -32.06 7.40 12.39
N GLN A 92 -31.25 7.17 11.36
CA GLN A 92 -31.54 6.17 10.32
C GLN A 92 -31.45 4.72 10.83
N CYS A 93 -30.76 4.50 11.95
CA CYS A 93 -30.54 3.19 12.55
C CYS A 93 -31.34 2.98 13.84
N ALA A 94 -32.23 3.91 14.17
CA ALA A 94 -33.07 3.83 15.36
C ALA A 94 -34.12 2.72 15.22
N PRO A 95 -34.50 2.04 16.33
CA PRO A 95 -35.60 1.08 16.31
C PRO A 95 -36.89 1.70 15.77
N GLY A 96 -37.49 1.05 14.76
CA GLY A 96 -38.73 1.54 14.12
C GLY A 96 -38.52 2.63 13.07
N ALA A 97 -37.28 3.06 12.79
CA ALA A 97 -37.01 3.93 11.66
C ALA A 97 -37.30 3.20 10.34
N ASN A 98 -37.89 3.91 9.38
CA ASN A 98 -38.16 3.38 8.04
C ASN A 98 -36.91 3.53 7.16
N SER A 99 -35.89 2.72 7.43
CA SER A 99 -34.59 2.76 6.75
C SER A 99 -34.24 1.41 6.15
N SER A 100 -33.77 1.41 4.90
CA SER A 100 -33.29 0.21 4.21
C SER A 100 -31.96 -0.34 4.75
N TYR A 101 -31.32 0.36 5.68
CA TYR A 101 -30.03 -0.02 6.24
C TYR A 101 -30.15 -0.87 7.52
N ILE A 102 -31.36 -0.95 8.10
CA ILE A 102 -31.62 -1.72 9.32
C ILE A 102 -31.79 -3.20 8.96
N HIS A 103 -30.79 -4.01 9.33
CA HIS A 103 -30.83 -5.46 9.20
C HIS A 103 -30.22 -6.15 10.43
N PRO A 104 -30.74 -7.32 10.84
CA PRO A 104 -30.14 -8.13 11.89
C PRO A 104 -28.95 -8.92 11.34
N PHE A 105 -27.81 -8.25 11.14
CA PHE A 105 -26.61 -8.89 10.56
C PHE A 105 -26.02 -9.96 11.50
N THR A 106 -26.02 -9.67 12.80
CA THR A 106 -25.46 -10.51 13.86
C THR A 106 -26.49 -10.92 14.91
N GLY A 107 -27.60 -10.19 15.01
CA GLY A 107 -28.60 -10.36 16.06
C GLY A 107 -28.23 -9.66 17.37
N VAL A 108 -27.07 -8.99 17.45
CA VAL A 108 -26.65 -8.20 18.60
C VAL A 108 -26.92 -6.73 18.32
N HIS A 109 -27.87 -6.13 19.04
CA HIS A 109 -28.36 -4.76 18.78
C HIS A 109 -27.26 -3.70 18.63
N GLY A 110 -26.24 -3.72 19.51
CA GLY A 110 -25.15 -2.75 19.43
C GLY A 110 -24.28 -2.90 18.17
N ILE A 111 -24.02 -4.15 17.75
CA ILE A 111 -23.20 -4.44 16.57
C ILE A 111 -23.99 -4.14 15.31
N ASP A 112 -25.26 -4.54 15.25
CA ASP A 112 -26.13 -4.29 14.10
C ASP A 112 -26.39 -2.78 13.92
N GLY A 113 -26.55 -2.03 15.02
CA GLY A 113 -26.65 -0.57 14.98
C GLY A 113 -25.38 0.10 14.45
N PHE A 114 -24.21 -0.37 14.89
CA PHE A 114 -22.92 0.12 14.38
C PHE A 114 -22.73 -0.16 12.88
N ILE A 115 -23.00 -1.40 12.43
CA ILE A 115 -22.94 -1.77 11.01
C ILE A 115 -23.95 -0.96 10.20
N CYS A 116 -25.17 -0.77 10.70
CA CYS A 116 -26.17 0.07 10.04
C CYS A 116 -25.64 1.50 9.83
N GLY A 117 -25.00 2.10 10.84
CA GLY A 117 -24.41 3.44 10.73
C GLY A 117 -23.33 3.51 9.64
N LEU A 118 -22.46 2.51 9.57
CA LEU A 118 -21.44 2.40 8.52
C LEU A 118 -22.07 2.24 7.13
N VAL A 119 -23.09 1.39 7.00
CA VAL A 119 -23.81 1.20 5.74
C VAL A 119 -24.48 2.50 5.30
N ALA A 120 -25.20 3.18 6.20
CA ALA A 120 -25.83 4.46 5.91
C ALA A 120 -24.80 5.52 5.47
N PHE A 121 -23.65 5.58 6.13
CA PHE A 121 -22.55 6.48 5.78
C PHE A 121 -22.04 6.22 4.35
N PHE A 122 -21.66 4.99 4.02
CA PHE A 122 -21.14 4.68 2.68
C PHE A 122 -22.21 4.79 1.59
N HIS A 123 -23.49 4.57 1.91
CA HIS A 123 -24.57 4.80 0.95
C HIS A 123 -24.80 6.29 0.66
N ALA A 124 -24.56 7.18 1.63
CA ALA A 124 -24.54 8.62 1.38
C ALA A 124 -23.42 8.99 0.39
N GLU A 125 -22.25 8.35 0.50
CA GLU A 125 -21.12 8.53 -0.43
C GLU A 125 -21.35 7.90 -1.82
N LEU A 126 -22.23 6.90 -1.93
CA LEU A 126 -22.56 6.24 -3.20
C LEU A 126 -23.60 7.01 -4.04
N GLU A 127 -24.12 8.14 -3.52
CA GLU A 127 -24.95 9.05 -4.29
C GLU A 127 -24.24 9.52 -5.56
N PRO A 128 -24.94 9.63 -6.71
CA PRO A 128 -24.29 9.89 -8.00
C PRO A 128 -23.34 11.09 -8.01
N GLN A 129 -23.69 12.14 -7.27
CA GLN A 129 -22.91 13.39 -7.21
C GLN A 129 -21.59 13.25 -6.45
N LEU A 130 -21.51 12.37 -5.45
CA LEU A 130 -20.35 12.21 -4.56
C LEU A 130 -19.56 10.92 -4.79
N SER A 131 -20.14 9.96 -5.51
CA SER A 131 -19.46 8.75 -5.94
C SER A 131 -18.07 8.96 -6.59
N PRO A 132 -17.75 10.08 -7.27
CA PRO A 132 -16.39 10.32 -7.76
C PRO A 132 -15.35 10.45 -6.64
N TYR A 133 -15.71 11.01 -5.48
CA TYR A 133 -14.76 11.16 -4.36
C TYR A 133 -14.49 9.82 -3.68
N LEU A 134 -15.52 9.01 -3.39
CA LEU A 134 -15.36 7.64 -2.90
C LEU A 134 -14.55 6.77 -3.89
N LEU A 135 -14.81 6.91 -5.19
CA LEU A 135 -14.04 6.23 -6.22
C LEU A 135 -12.57 6.68 -6.23
N TYR A 136 -12.31 7.98 -6.08
CA TYR A 136 -10.96 8.52 -5.95
C TYR A 136 -10.25 8.00 -4.69
N PHE A 137 -10.93 7.99 -3.56
CA PHE A 137 -10.46 7.44 -2.29
C PHE A 137 -10.05 5.98 -2.48
N ALA A 138 -10.95 5.13 -2.97
CA ALA A 138 -10.68 3.70 -3.17
C ALA A 138 -9.56 3.47 -4.20
N GLY A 139 -9.60 4.21 -5.32
CA GLY A 139 -8.64 4.07 -6.41
C GLY A 139 -7.21 4.51 -6.08
N THR A 140 -7.03 5.35 -5.06
CA THR A 140 -5.70 5.81 -4.61
C THR A 140 -5.19 5.07 -3.38
N SER A 141 -6.06 4.43 -2.60
CA SER A 141 -5.74 3.82 -1.29
C SER A 141 -4.97 2.50 -1.33
N GLY A 142 -4.63 1.97 -2.51
CA GLY A 142 -3.90 0.69 -2.64
C GLY A 142 -2.62 0.63 -1.80
N PHE A 143 -1.86 1.73 -1.77
CA PHE A 143 -0.67 1.87 -0.93
C PHE A 143 -0.95 1.68 0.57
N LEU A 144 -2.03 2.31 1.07
CA LEU A 144 -2.38 2.35 2.50
C LEU A 144 -2.65 0.95 3.06
N MET A 145 -3.11 0.03 2.20
CA MET A 145 -3.37 -1.37 2.58
C MET A 145 -2.18 -2.28 2.29
N ALA A 146 -1.54 -2.11 1.14
CA ALA A 146 -0.45 -2.96 0.70
C ALA A 146 0.80 -2.80 1.54
N PHE A 147 1.17 -1.57 1.88
CA PHE A 147 2.40 -1.30 2.59
C PHE A 147 2.43 -1.99 3.97
N PRO A 148 1.40 -1.86 4.84
CA PRO A 148 1.36 -2.61 6.09
C PRO A 148 1.39 -4.12 5.88
N ALA A 149 0.71 -4.65 4.86
CA ALA A 149 0.73 -6.07 4.56
C ALA A 149 2.12 -6.58 4.16
N ILE A 150 2.85 -5.83 3.35
CA ILE A 150 4.21 -6.15 2.89
C ILE A 150 5.18 -6.12 4.08
N GLU A 151 5.17 -5.07 4.89
CA GLU A 151 6.06 -4.96 6.06
C GLU A 151 5.74 -6.03 7.12
N ALA A 152 4.47 -6.42 7.26
CA ALA A 152 4.05 -7.52 8.13
C ALA A 152 4.52 -8.91 7.67
N HIS A 153 5.09 -9.07 6.47
CA HIS A 153 5.65 -10.34 6.02
C HIS A 153 7.18 -10.40 6.03
N ARG A 154 7.86 -9.29 6.32
CA ARG A 154 9.32 -9.28 6.47
C ARG A 154 9.75 -10.12 7.67
N LYS A 155 10.95 -10.70 7.58
CA LYS A 155 11.58 -11.41 8.70
C LYS A 155 12.04 -10.40 9.74
N GLY A 156 12.06 -10.80 11.02
CA GLY A 156 12.47 -9.91 12.12
C GLY A 156 11.56 -8.69 12.32
N ARG A 157 10.31 -8.74 11.83
CA ARG A 157 9.31 -7.70 12.12
C ARG A 157 8.93 -7.70 13.60
N SER A 158 8.53 -6.54 14.10
CA SER A 158 7.96 -6.41 15.44
C SER A 158 6.50 -6.87 15.47
N LEU A 159 6.03 -7.36 16.62
CA LEU A 159 4.63 -7.72 16.85
C LEU A 159 3.68 -6.54 16.63
N PHE A 160 4.11 -5.30 16.89
CA PHE A 160 3.29 -4.10 16.70
C PHE A 160 2.89 -3.83 15.24
N ILE A 161 3.63 -4.37 14.27
CA ILE A 161 3.34 -4.23 12.83
C ILE A 161 3.06 -5.56 12.14
N ALA A 162 2.96 -6.67 12.90
CA ALA A 162 2.85 -8.01 12.35
C ALA A 162 1.43 -8.37 11.87
N PHE A 163 0.41 -7.58 12.24
CA PHE A 163 -1.00 -7.91 12.05
C PHE A 163 -1.72 -6.83 11.23
N PRO A 164 -1.58 -6.86 9.89
CA PRO A 164 -2.20 -5.86 9.00
C PRO A 164 -3.73 -5.94 9.05
N ILE A 165 -4.30 -7.09 9.44
CA ILE A 165 -5.73 -7.25 9.72
C ILE A 165 -6.22 -6.30 10.80
N ILE A 166 -5.43 -6.08 11.86
CA ILE A 166 -5.80 -5.18 12.96
C ILE A 166 -5.81 -3.74 12.45
N VAL A 167 -4.80 -3.36 11.64
CA VAL A 167 -4.75 -2.05 10.98
C VAL A 167 -5.98 -1.86 10.09
N GLY A 168 -6.34 -2.84 9.27
CA GLY A 168 -7.53 -2.74 8.42
C GLY A 168 -8.83 -2.65 9.22
N LEU A 169 -9.01 -3.47 10.25
CA LEU A 169 -10.22 -3.46 11.09
C LEU A 169 -10.36 -2.18 11.90
N LEU A 170 -9.26 -1.66 12.46
CA LEU A 170 -9.26 -0.33 13.09
C LEU A 170 -9.59 0.76 12.06
N GLY A 171 -9.04 0.65 10.85
CA GLY A 171 -9.37 1.56 9.74
C GLY A 171 -10.87 1.65 9.44
N GLN A 172 -11.60 0.54 9.58
CA GLN A 172 -13.06 0.50 9.42
C GLN A 172 -13.81 0.96 10.68
N ALA A 173 -13.28 0.62 11.87
CA ALA A 173 -13.97 0.90 13.14
C ALA A 173 -13.85 2.35 13.60
N ILE A 174 -12.70 3.00 13.36
CA ILE A 174 -12.46 4.39 13.75
C ILE A 174 -12.31 5.32 12.55
N THR A 175 -11.46 4.97 11.59
CA THR A 175 -11.13 5.65 10.31
C THR A 175 -9.71 5.26 9.91
N ILE A 176 -9.40 5.22 8.61
CA ILE A 176 -8.06 4.85 8.14
C ILE A 176 -7.02 5.93 8.45
N GLY A 177 -7.42 7.20 8.51
CA GLY A 177 -6.58 8.36 8.77
C GLY A 177 -6.02 8.37 10.18
N ILE A 178 -6.88 8.15 11.18
CA ILE A 178 -6.44 8.01 12.60
C ILE A 178 -5.64 6.71 12.76
N THR A 179 -6.06 5.64 12.10
CA THR A 179 -5.37 4.35 12.23
C THR A 179 -3.96 4.41 11.66
N LEU A 180 -3.76 5.06 10.52
CA LEU A 180 -2.43 5.15 9.91
C LEU A 180 -1.51 6.11 10.66
N THR A 181 -1.99 7.19 11.28
CA THR A 181 -1.12 8.03 12.13
C THR A 181 -0.52 7.21 13.28
N ILE A 182 -1.31 6.30 13.88
CA ILE A 182 -0.86 5.39 14.93
C ILE A 182 0.06 4.30 14.36
N TYR A 183 -0.30 3.70 13.24
CA TYR A 183 0.52 2.67 12.58
C TYR A 183 1.92 3.20 12.24
N TRP A 184 2.02 4.40 11.67
CA TRP A 184 3.31 4.99 11.28
C TRP A 184 4.22 5.25 12.47
N LEU A 185 3.66 5.67 13.62
CA LEU A 185 4.41 5.78 14.86
C LEU A 185 5.02 4.43 15.27
N ALA A 186 4.19 3.37 15.30
CA ALA A 186 4.65 2.02 15.62
C ALA A 186 5.70 1.51 14.62
N PHE A 187 5.50 1.77 13.33
CA PHE A 187 6.42 1.41 12.26
C PHE A 187 7.80 2.07 12.45
N ILE A 188 7.84 3.35 12.81
CA ILE A 188 9.09 4.08 13.04
C ILE A 188 9.77 3.62 14.34
N TRP A 189 9.04 3.54 15.46
CA TRP A 189 9.59 3.15 16.76
C TRP A 189 10.12 1.71 16.80
N THR A 190 9.57 0.83 15.96
CA THR A 190 10.09 -0.54 15.82
C THR A 190 11.35 -0.62 14.95
N GLY A 191 11.83 0.51 14.40
CA GLY A 191 12.99 0.58 13.53
C GLY A 191 12.75 0.06 12.12
N ALA A 192 11.50 -0.26 11.76
CA ALA A 192 11.19 -0.83 10.45
C ALA A 192 11.41 0.20 9.31
N SER A 193 11.28 1.49 9.59
CA SER A 193 11.58 2.58 8.64
C SER A 193 13.06 2.65 8.25
N SER A 194 13.96 2.49 9.22
CA SER A 194 15.42 2.58 9.05
C SER A 194 16.09 1.24 8.70
N ARG A 195 15.29 0.24 8.31
CA ARG A 195 15.80 -1.09 7.93
C ARG A 195 16.80 -0.96 6.77
N ARG A 196 17.91 -1.70 6.87
CA ARG A 196 18.94 -1.78 5.83
C ARG A 196 18.75 -3.05 5.00
N ALA A 197 19.42 -3.12 3.84
CA ALA A 197 19.53 -4.36 3.10
C ALA A 197 20.20 -5.41 4.02
N ASP A 198 19.48 -6.49 4.31
CA ASP A 198 20.00 -7.63 5.07
C ASP A 198 19.17 -8.87 4.75
N ALA A 199 19.62 -10.04 5.18
CA ALA A 199 18.89 -11.30 4.97
C ALA A 199 17.46 -11.31 5.54
N HIS A 200 17.12 -10.37 6.43
CA HIS A 200 15.82 -10.23 7.08
C HIS A 200 14.90 -9.22 6.40
N SER A 201 15.42 -8.34 5.53
CA SER A 201 14.65 -7.37 4.76
C SER A 201 13.84 -8.03 3.66
N HIS A 202 14.28 -9.18 3.16
CA HIS A 202 13.68 -9.82 1.99
C HIS A 202 12.32 -10.47 2.27
N ILE A 203 11.43 -10.31 1.30
CA ILE A 203 10.16 -11.03 1.22
C ILE A 203 10.36 -12.21 0.28
N THR A 204 9.93 -13.39 0.69
CA THR A 204 10.01 -14.58 -0.16
C THR A 204 8.90 -14.56 -1.22
N LYS A 205 9.13 -15.21 -2.36
CA LYS A 205 8.16 -15.32 -3.44
C LYS A 205 6.78 -15.86 -2.99
N PRO A 206 6.67 -16.92 -2.16
CA PRO A 206 5.38 -17.38 -1.65
C PRO A 206 4.62 -16.29 -0.86
N GLN A 207 5.33 -15.51 -0.04
CA GLN A 207 4.73 -14.41 0.71
C GLN A 207 4.25 -13.30 -0.21
N ALA A 208 5.05 -12.93 -1.20
CA ALA A 208 4.67 -11.90 -2.19
C ALA A 208 3.42 -12.32 -2.99
N GLU A 209 3.36 -13.56 -3.46
CA GLU A 209 2.18 -14.10 -4.17
C GLU A 209 0.94 -14.11 -3.27
N SER A 210 1.10 -14.51 -2.01
CA SER A 210 0.02 -14.47 -1.00
C SER A 210 -0.50 -13.06 -0.77
N ILE A 211 0.38 -12.05 -0.64
CA ILE A 211 0.00 -10.65 -0.48
C ILE A 211 -0.75 -10.13 -1.70
N ILE A 212 -0.27 -10.44 -2.91
CA ILE A 212 -0.92 -10.02 -4.16
C ILE A 212 -2.32 -10.64 -4.24
N PHE A 213 -2.44 -11.94 -3.95
CA PHE A 213 -3.73 -12.64 -3.97
C PHE A 213 -4.69 -12.10 -2.91
N ALA A 214 -4.21 -11.91 -1.68
CA ALA A 214 -4.97 -11.30 -0.58
C ALA A 214 -5.51 -9.92 -0.96
N THR A 215 -4.66 -9.08 -1.56
CA THR A 215 -5.04 -7.72 -1.97
C THR A 215 -6.08 -7.76 -3.08
N ALA A 216 -5.85 -8.56 -4.13
CA ALA A 216 -6.77 -8.64 -5.26
C ALA A 216 -8.14 -9.23 -4.88
N VAL A 217 -8.13 -10.38 -4.21
CA VAL A 217 -9.37 -11.13 -3.93
C VAL A 217 -10.06 -10.64 -2.67
N GLY A 218 -9.31 -10.31 -1.62
CA GLY A 218 -9.90 -9.96 -0.33
C GLY A 218 -10.04 -8.46 -0.06
N SER A 219 -9.40 -7.59 -0.85
CA SER A 219 -9.59 -6.14 -0.74
C SER A 219 -10.22 -5.52 -1.98
N MET A 220 -9.64 -5.72 -3.17
CA MET A 220 -10.11 -5.06 -4.39
C MET A 220 -11.49 -5.57 -4.82
N LEU A 221 -11.69 -6.89 -4.86
CA LEU A 221 -12.97 -7.47 -5.32
C LEU A 221 -14.15 -7.06 -4.41
N PRO A 222 -14.07 -7.12 -3.07
CA PRO A 222 -15.12 -6.59 -2.21
C PRO A 222 -15.38 -5.10 -2.45
N SER A 223 -14.33 -4.31 -2.64
CA SER A 223 -14.46 -2.86 -2.88
C SER A 223 -15.10 -2.56 -4.24
N MET A 224 -14.83 -3.36 -5.26
CA MET A 224 -15.56 -3.29 -6.53
C MET A 224 -17.04 -3.67 -6.33
N GLY A 225 -17.33 -4.69 -5.51
CA GLY A 225 -18.69 -5.07 -5.16
C GLY A 225 -19.48 -3.93 -4.51
N LEU A 226 -18.86 -3.21 -3.56
CA LEU A 226 -19.43 -2.01 -2.94
C LEU A 226 -19.87 -0.99 -4.00
N MET A 227 -18.97 -0.67 -4.94
CA MET A 227 -19.22 0.35 -5.97
C MET A 227 -20.24 -0.08 -7.03
N LEU A 228 -20.27 -1.36 -7.39
CA LEU A 228 -21.10 -1.89 -8.47
C LEU A 228 -22.52 -2.21 -8.03
N PHE A 229 -22.68 -2.88 -6.88
CA PHE A 229 -23.99 -3.35 -6.44
C PHE A 229 -24.79 -2.28 -5.71
N LYS A 230 -24.11 -1.39 -4.97
CA LYS A 230 -24.76 -0.33 -4.15
C LYS A 230 -25.88 -0.90 -3.27
N ASP A 231 -25.71 -2.12 -2.79
CA ASP A 231 -26.69 -2.84 -1.97
C ASP A 231 -26.26 -2.76 -0.49
N PRO A 232 -27.18 -2.42 0.44
CA PRO A 232 -26.87 -2.28 1.86
C PRO A 232 -26.19 -3.50 2.50
N LYS A 233 -26.58 -4.72 2.08
CA LYS A 233 -25.99 -5.96 2.61
C LYS A 233 -24.59 -6.16 2.07
N VAL A 234 -24.36 -5.87 0.79
CA VAL A 234 -23.01 -5.90 0.20
C VAL A 234 -22.10 -4.91 0.93
N THR A 235 -22.57 -3.69 1.20
CA THR A 235 -21.83 -2.69 1.99
C THR A 235 -21.53 -3.18 3.40
N ALA A 236 -22.47 -3.86 4.05
CA ALA A 236 -22.26 -4.43 5.38
C ALA A 236 -21.16 -5.51 5.39
N TYR A 237 -21.20 -6.44 4.42
CA TYR A 237 -20.16 -7.46 4.27
C TYR A 237 -18.81 -6.84 3.91
N TRP A 238 -18.80 -5.77 3.11
CA TRP A 238 -17.57 -5.06 2.78
C TRP A 238 -16.84 -4.49 4.01
N GLN A 239 -17.54 -4.09 5.09
CA GLN A 239 -16.90 -3.55 6.30
C GLN A 239 -15.85 -4.48 6.93
N ILE A 240 -15.94 -5.80 6.69
CA ILE A 240 -14.98 -6.78 7.22
C ILE A 240 -14.00 -7.29 6.15
N PHE A 241 -13.82 -6.56 5.04
CA PHE A 241 -12.87 -6.94 3.99
C PHE A 241 -11.43 -7.22 4.47
N PRO A 242 -10.88 -6.58 5.53
CA PRO A 242 -9.55 -6.93 6.02
C PRO A 242 -9.46 -8.40 6.48
N VAL A 243 -10.57 -8.97 6.96
CA VAL A 243 -10.68 -10.40 7.29
C VAL A 243 -10.62 -11.23 6.01
N TYR A 244 -11.38 -10.86 4.97
CA TYR A 244 -11.34 -11.57 3.68
C TYR A 244 -9.95 -11.57 3.07
N ALA A 245 -9.23 -10.44 3.09
CA ALA A 245 -7.85 -10.34 2.64
C ALA A 245 -6.93 -11.29 3.41
N SER A 246 -7.05 -11.33 4.73
CA SER A 246 -6.24 -12.20 5.57
C SER A 246 -6.54 -13.68 5.33
N VAL A 247 -7.81 -14.05 5.23
CA VAL A 247 -8.24 -15.43 4.92
C VAL A 247 -7.78 -15.84 3.51
N ALA A 248 -7.89 -14.96 2.52
CA ALA A 248 -7.44 -15.23 1.16
C ALA A 248 -5.94 -15.46 1.08
N GLY A 249 -5.12 -14.65 1.77
CA GLY A 249 -3.66 -14.85 1.83
C GLY A 249 -3.29 -16.16 2.53
N LEU A 250 -3.97 -16.50 3.63
CA LEU A 250 -3.78 -17.78 4.31
C LEU A 250 -4.16 -18.95 3.41
N ALA A 251 -5.35 -18.91 2.79
CA ALA A 251 -5.83 -19.94 1.87
C ALA A 251 -4.86 -20.14 0.69
N TYR A 252 -4.37 -19.06 0.08
CA TYR A 252 -3.36 -19.13 -0.96
C TYR A 252 -2.10 -19.84 -0.46
N SER A 253 -1.61 -19.47 0.72
CA SER A 253 -0.40 -20.04 1.31
C SER A 253 -0.55 -21.55 1.60
N PHE A 254 -1.74 -22.01 1.97
CA PHE A 254 -2.04 -23.43 2.18
C PHE A 254 -2.19 -24.24 0.90
N LEU A 255 -2.81 -23.66 -0.13
CA LEU A 255 -3.09 -24.35 -1.41
C LEU A 255 -1.88 -24.37 -2.36
N ARG A 256 -0.92 -23.46 -2.14
CA ARG A 256 0.27 -23.35 -2.96
C ARG A 256 1.18 -24.58 -2.81
N PRO A 257 1.71 -25.14 -3.91
CA PRO A 257 2.75 -26.16 -3.84
C PRO A 257 4.01 -25.65 -3.13
N THR A 258 4.52 -26.40 -2.16
CA THR A 258 5.75 -26.07 -1.44
C THR A 258 6.96 -26.16 -2.37
N PRO A 259 7.66 -25.06 -2.70
CA PRO A 259 8.87 -25.13 -3.49
C PRO A 259 10.01 -25.71 -2.65
N ARG A 260 11.00 -26.29 -3.33
CA ARG A 260 12.24 -26.76 -2.70
C ARG A 260 13.18 -25.63 -2.27
N THR A 261 12.97 -24.39 -2.74
CA THR A 261 13.83 -23.23 -2.47
C THR A 261 13.01 -21.99 -2.13
N THR A 262 13.52 -21.15 -1.21
CA THR A 262 12.93 -19.84 -0.88
C THR A 262 13.42 -18.79 -1.85
N GLU A 263 12.82 -18.75 -3.05
CA GLU A 263 13.10 -17.69 -4.04
C GLU A 263 12.73 -16.30 -3.50
N SER A 264 13.46 -15.27 -3.92
CA SER A 264 13.17 -13.87 -3.62
C SER A 264 11.84 -13.45 -4.25
N GLY A 265 10.99 -12.77 -3.47
CA GLY A 265 9.72 -12.19 -3.89
C GLY A 265 9.84 -10.75 -4.40
N TYR A 266 11.04 -10.18 -4.38
CA TYR A 266 11.30 -8.78 -4.72
C TYR A 266 10.65 -8.34 -6.05
N LYS A 267 10.82 -9.13 -7.12
CA LYS A 267 10.25 -8.81 -8.43
C LYS A 267 8.72 -8.67 -8.40
N LEU A 268 8.04 -9.53 -7.63
CA LEU A 268 6.58 -9.51 -7.51
C LEU A 268 6.10 -8.32 -6.69
N VAL A 269 6.76 -8.02 -5.57
CA VAL A 269 6.46 -6.84 -4.74
C VAL A 269 6.66 -5.56 -5.56
N ARG A 270 7.75 -5.48 -6.32
CA ARG A 270 8.03 -4.36 -7.23
C ARG A 270 6.93 -4.20 -8.29
N GLN A 271 6.50 -5.29 -8.91
CA GLN A 271 5.40 -5.27 -9.90
C GLN A 271 4.07 -4.82 -9.27
N MET A 272 3.76 -5.28 -8.05
CA MET A 272 2.59 -4.86 -7.29
C MET A 272 2.61 -3.35 -7.03
N TYR A 273 3.73 -2.82 -6.52
CA TYR A 273 3.89 -1.38 -6.34
C TYR A 273 3.82 -0.59 -7.65
N MET A 274 4.41 -1.08 -8.74
CA MET A 274 4.28 -0.43 -10.05
C MET A 274 2.81 -0.39 -10.52
N GLY A 275 2.06 -1.47 -10.33
CA GLY A 275 0.63 -1.51 -10.62
C GLY A 275 -0.16 -0.47 -9.81
N MET A 276 0.11 -0.38 -8.51
CA MET A 276 -0.53 0.59 -7.61
C MET A 276 -0.15 2.03 -7.93
N PHE A 277 1.11 2.28 -8.30
CA PHE A 277 1.57 3.58 -8.75
C PHE A 277 0.80 4.02 -9.98
N VAL A 278 0.73 3.16 -11.01
CA VAL A 278 0.04 3.46 -12.27
C VAL A 278 -1.45 3.64 -12.04
N SER A 279 -2.11 2.73 -11.31
CA SER A 279 -3.55 2.84 -11.05
C SER A 279 -3.87 4.10 -10.25
N SER A 280 -3.11 4.42 -9.21
CA SER A 280 -3.33 5.61 -8.39
C SER A 280 -3.10 6.90 -9.20
N ALA A 281 -2.06 6.94 -10.05
CA ALA A 281 -1.78 8.08 -10.91
C ALA A 281 -2.89 8.28 -11.96
N ILE A 282 -3.36 7.21 -12.61
CA ILE A 282 -4.49 7.28 -13.55
C ILE A 282 -5.72 7.82 -12.84
N MET A 283 -6.07 7.28 -11.67
CA MET A 283 -7.24 7.73 -10.90
C MET A 283 -7.14 9.22 -10.54
N HIS A 284 -5.96 9.68 -10.12
CA HIS A 284 -5.74 11.09 -9.84
C HIS A 284 -5.85 11.97 -11.07
N LEU A 285 -5.19 11.61 -12.18
CA LEU A 285 -5.23 12.36 -13.42
C LEU A 285 -6.63 12.42 -14.03
N CYS A 286 -7.42 11.34 -13.94
CA CYS A 286 -8.78 11.31 -14.46
C CYS A 286 -9.76 12.14 -13.62
N ILE A 287 -9.61 12.18 -12.30
CA ILE A 287 -10.59 12.83 -11.41
C ILE A 287 -10.17 14.25 -11.02
N VAL A 288 -8.90 14.44 -10.65
CA VAL A 288 -8.34 15.72 -10.19
C VAL A 288 -7.79 16.52 -11.36
N GLY A 289 -7.18 15.87 -12.36
CA GLY A 289 -6.59 16.52 -13.53
C GLY A 289 -7.50 17.56 -14.22
N PRO A 290 -8.78 17.24 -14.53
CA PRO A 290 -9.71 18.20 -15.12
C PRO A 290 -10.01 19.42 -14.26
N LYS A 291 -9.74 19.36 -12.94
CA LYS A 291 -10.00 20.45 -11.97
C LYS A 291 -8.78 21.34 -11.74
N LEU A 292 -7.59 20.97 -12.22
CA LEU A 292 -6.35 21.72 -11.95
C LEU A 292 -6.39 23.17 -12.47
N LEU A 293 -7.22 23.45 -13.47
CA LEU A 293 -7.40 24.79 -14.05
C LEU A 293 -8.60 25.55 -13.46
N ASP A 294 -9.33 24.95 -12.51
CA ASP A 294 -10.47 25.53 -11.81
C ASP A 294 -10.20 25.47 -10.29
N PRO A 295 -9.52 26.48 -9.72
CA PRO A 295 -9.13 26.46 -8.31
C PRO A 295 -10.30 26.27 -7.34
N PRO A 296 -11.49 26.88 -7.53
CA PRO A 296 -12.67 26.56 -6.73
C PRO A 296 -13.08 25.09 -6.78
N ALA A 297 -13.19 24.49 -7.97
CA ALA A 297 -13.57 23.08 -8.10
C ALA A 297 -12.51 22.12 -7.56
N LEU A 298 -11.23 22.47 -7.70
CA LEU A 298 -10.13 21.71 -7.10
C LEU A 298 -10.20 21.79 -5.57
N ALA A 299 -10.35 23.00 -5.03
CA ALA A 299 -10.39 23.22 -3.60
C ALA A 299 -11.57 22.50 -2.95
N SER A 300 -12.76 22.58 -3.55
CA SER A 300 -13.95 21.89 -3.06
C SER A 300 -13.85 20.37 -3.16
N PHE A 301 -13.02 19.84 -4.07
CA PHE A 301 -12.82 18.40 -4.21
C PHE A 301 -11.73 17.86 -3.26
N VAL A 302 -10.63 18.59 -3.08
CA VAL A 302 -9.46 18.10 -2.35
C VAL A 302 -9.51 18.43 -0.86
N PHE A 303 -9.98 19.62 -0.51
CA PHE A 303 -9.89 20.11 0.87
C PHE A 303 -11.24 19.96 1.59
N PRO A 304 -11.24 19.42 2.82
CA PRO A 304 -12.40 19.47 3.68
C PRO A 304 -12.62 20.89 4.20
N SER A 305 -13.81 21.10 4.75
CA SER A 305 -14.20 22.34 5.40
C SER A 305 -13.43 22.50 6.71
N ILE A 306 -12.74 23.64 6.86
CA ILE A 306 -12.00 23.97 8.10
C ILE A 306 -12.99 24.31 9.23
N THR A 307 -14.15 24.84 8.87
CA THR A 307 -15.30 25.00 9.77
C THR A 307 -16.27 23.86 9.56
N PRO A 308 -16.81 23.24 10.64
CA PRO A 308 -17.83 22.21 10.50
C PRO A 308 -19.00 22.67 9.63
N LEU A 309 -19.46 21.79 8.75
CA LEU A 309 -20.64 22.06 7.93
C LEU A 309 -21.88 22.31 8.80
N PRO A 310 -22.82 23.18 8.36
CA PRO A 310 -24.04 23.44 9.11
C PRO A 310 -24.89 22.17 9.22
N THR A 311 -25.68 22.06 10.28
CA THR A 311 -26.58 20.93 10.49
C THR A 311 -27.66 20.78 9.42
N THR A 312 -27.92 21.83 8.64
CA THR A 312 -28.83 21.82 7.49
C THR A 312 -28.21 21.30 6.19
N ALA A 313 -26.89 21.06 6.14
CA ALA A 313 -26.27 20.44 4.98
C ALA A 313 -26.82 19.02 4.77
N SER A 314 -26.85 18.56 3.52
CA SER A 314 -27.24 17.17 3.20
C SER A 314 -26.32 16.16 3.88
N LEU A 315 -26.85 15.00 4.26
CA LEU A 315 -26.10 13.87 4.81
C LEU A 315 -24.85 13.54 3.97
N SER A 316 -25.02 13.47 2.66
CA SER A 316 -23.98 13.12 1.69
C SER A 316 -22.83 14.13 1.71
N ALA A 317 -23.14 15.43 1.70
CA ALA A 317 -22.11 16.48 1.83
C ALA A 317 -21.32 16.39 3.15
N LYS A 318 -21.98 15.99 4.25
CA LYS A 318 -21.31 15.78 5.54
C LYS A 318 -20.41 14.53 5.53
N ALA A 319 -20.87 13.46 4.89
CA ALA A 319 -20.10 12.23 4.72
C ALA A 319 -18.85 12.46 3.85
N ASP A 320 -18.96 13.26 2.78
CA ASP A 320 -17.85 13.61 1.90
C ASP A 320 -16.82 14.49 2.62
N ASP A 321 -17.27 15.47 3.41
CA ASP A 321 -16.39 16.29 4.26
C ASP A 321 -15.61 15.44 5.27
N PHE A 322 -16.29 14.45 5.89
CA PHE A 322 -15.65 13.47 6.77
C PHE A 322 -14.60 12.64 6.02
N LEU A 323 -14.94 12.12 4.83
CA LEU A 323 -14.05 11.26 4.05
C LEU A 323 -12.83 12.03 3.52
N LYS A 324 -12.96 13.34 3.27
CA LYS A 324 -11.85 14.26 3.00
C LYS A 324 -10.90 14.41 4.16
N TRP A 325 -11.40 14.63 5.37
CA TRP A 325 -10.56 14.61 6.56
C TRP A 325 -9.85 13.26 6.72
N ASP A 326 -10.57 12.16 6.56
CA ASP A 326 -10.02 10.81 6.67
C ASP A 326 -8.86 10.58 5.69
N LEU A 327 -9.07 10.92 4.41
CA LEU A 327 -8.06 10.78 3.36
C LEU A 327 -6.82 11.67 3.60
N ILE A 328 -7.04 12.92 4.04
CA ILE A 328 -5.94 13.85 4.35
C ILE A 328 -5.07 13.32 5.48
N PHE A 329 -5.66 12.80 6.57
CA PHE A 329 -4.86 12.24 7.66
C PHE A 329 -4.17 10.94 7.24
N ALA A 330 -4.83 10.09 6.45
CA ALA A 330 -4.24 8.84 5.98
C ALA A 330 -3.01 9.08 5.10
N PHE A 331 -3.15 9.93 4.07
CA PHE A 331 -2.04 10.23 3.17
C PHE A 331 -1.05 11.24 3.74
N GLY A 332 -1.50 12.25 4.46
CA GLY A 332 -0.62 13.25 5.07
C GLY A 332 0.34 12.62 6.07
N SER A 333 -0.15 11.71 6.92
CA SER A 333 0.70 10.93 7.83
C SER A 333 1.63 9.98 7.08
N SER A 334 1.18 9.38 5.97
CA SER A 334 1.99 8.50 5.14
C SER A 334 3.13 9.23 4.43
N VAL A 335 2.84 10.36 3.79
CA VAL A 335 3.85 11.23 3.15
C VAL A 335 4.90 11.63 4.18
N LEU A 336 4.46 12.07 5.36
CA LEU A 336 5.36 12.44 6.44
C LEU A 336 6.19 11.27 6.95
N ALA A 337 5.59 10.09 7.13
CA ALA A 337 6.28 8.90 7.60
C ALA A 337 7.34 8.41 6.60
N THR A 338 7.10 8.54 5.30
CA THR A 338 8.06 8.13 4.28
C THR A 338 9.34 8.98 4.29
N LEU A 339 9.34 10.16 4.91
CA LEU A 339 10.56 10.93 5.17
C LEU A 339 11.57 10.15 6.04
N TRP A 340 11.09 9.26 6.92
CA TRP A 340 11.95 8.38 7.73
C TRP A 340 12.58 7.22 6.95
N PHE A 341 12.31 7.10 5.64
CA PHE A 341 13.00 6.14 4.79
C PHE A 341 14.36 6.67 4.33
N ALA A 342 14.60 7.98 4.47
CA ALA A 342 15.88 8.60 4.17
C ALA A 342 16.99 8.05 5.08
N ARG A 343 18.13 7.71 4.49
CA ARG A 343 19.32 7.26 5.22
C ARG A 343 20.24 8.42 5.62
N ASP A 344 20.14 9.54 4.90
CA ASP A 344 20.89 10.76 5.13
C ASP A 344 20.07 12.01 4.74
N ALA A 345 20.65 13.20 4.95
CA ALA A 345 19.98 14.46 4.67
C ALA A 345 19.73 14.70 3.17
N ALA A 346 20.56 14.15 2.28
CA ALA A 346 20.38 14.31 0.85
C ALA A 346 19.17 13.50 0.37
N GLU A 347 19.07 12.23 0.81
CA GLU A 347 17.89 11.40 0.56
C GLU A 347 16.60 12.01 1.14
N LEU A 348 16.68 12.63 2.32
CA LEU A 348 15.54 13.33 2.92
C LEU A 348 15.05 14.47 2.03
N ILE A 349 15.97 15.30 1.51
CA ILE A 349 15.64 16.40 0.59
C ILE A 349 15.04 15.86 -0.71
N VAL A 350 15.58 14.75 -1.24
CA VAL A 350 15.06 14.11 -2.46
C VAL A 350 13.64 13.59 -2.24
N ILE A 351 13.36 12.89 -1.13
CA ILE A 351 12.02 12.38 -0.81
C ILE A 351 11.05 13.54 -0.60
N ALA A 352 11.44 14.58 0.15
CA ALA A 352 10.61 15.76 0.37
C ALA A 352 10.29 16.48 -0.95
N SER A 353 11.29 16.65 -1.81
CA SER A 353 11.11 17.25 -3.15
C SER A 353 10.20 16.38 -4.02
N TRP A 354 10.37 15.05 -3.97
CA TRP A 354 9.48 14.13 -4.67
C TRP A 354 8.02 14.33 -4.25
N HIS A 355 7.71 14.38 -2.95
CA HIS A 355 6.33 14.61 -2.50
C HIS A 355 5.78 15.97 -2.92
N LEU A 356 6.61 17.02 -2.84
CA LEU A 356 6.21 18.37 -3.24
C LEU A 356 5.69 18.43 -4.68
N PHE A 357 6.32 17.68 -5.60
CA PHE A 357 5.90 17.64 -7.01
C PHE A 357 4.93 16.51 -7.33
N ALA A 358 5.14 15.31 -6.77
CA ALA A 358 4.36 14.14 -7.11
C ALA A 358 2.95 14.17 -6.52
N VAL A 359 2.75 14.70 -5.30
CA VAL A 359 1.40 14.76 -4.71
C VAL A 359 0.44 15.59 -5.56
N PRO A 360 0.79 16.80 -6.03
CA PRO A 360 -0.09 17.56 -6.92
C PRO A 360 -0.21 17.01 -8.35
N LEU A 361 0.84 16.37 -8.88
CA LEU A 361 0.87 15.93 -10.29
C LEU A 361 0.24 14.56 -10.51
N ILE A 362 0.51 13.61 -9.62
CA ILE A 362 0.11 12.19 -9.77
C ILE A 362 -0.66 11.67 -8.56
N GLY A 363 -0.92 12.52 -7.57
CA GLY A 363 -1.68 12.17 -6.38
C GLY A 363 -0.84 11.55 -5.26
N PRO A 364 -1.39 11.56 -4.04
CA PRO A 364 -0.66 11.10 -2.85
C PRO A 364 -0.42 9.58 -2.86
N GLY A 365 -1.37 8.79 -3.37
CA GLY A 365 -1.21 7.33 -3.46
C GLY A 365 -0.03 6.92 -4.34
N ALA A 366 0.08 7.48 -5.55
CA ALA A 366 1.19 7.24 -6.45
C ALA A 366 2.51 7.79 -5.87
N SER A 367 2.47 8.97 -5.26
CA SER A 367 3.64 9.59 -4.61
C SER A 367 4.23 8.69 -3.52
N CYS A 368 3.43 8.22 -2.56
CA CYS A 368 3.87 7.30 -1.51
C CYS A 368 4.33 5.95 -2.07
N THR A 369 3.61 5.40 -3.05
CA THR A 369 4.00 4.14 -3.71
C THR A 369 5.34 4.26 -4.42
N GLY A 370 5.63 5.40 -5.04
CA GLY A 370 6.92 5.67 -5.68
C GLY A 370 8.09 5.62 -4.69
N ILE A 371 7.92 6.22 -3.51
CA ILE A 371 8.92 6.15 -2.43
C ILE A 371 9.06 4.73 -1.88
N ALA A 372 7.95 3.99 -1.72
CA ALA A 372 8.01 2.60 -1.31
C ALA A 372 8.69 1.69 -2.35
N LEU A 373 8.49 1.95 -3.65
CA LEU A 373 9.17 1.27 -4.74
C LEU A 373 10.68 1.53 -4.72
N TRP A 374 11.08 2.78 -4.49
CA TRP A 374 12.48 3.16 -4.31
C TRP A 374 13.09 2.47 -3.08
N ARG A 375 12.40 2.49 -1.93
CA ARG A 375 12.85 1.80 -0.71
C ARG A 375 12.97 0.30 -0.93
N GLU A 376 12.04 -0.32 -1.66
CA GLU A 376 12.10 -1.75 -1.96
C GLU A 376 13.35 -2.09 -2.78
N ALA A 377 13.74 -1.26 -3.75
CA ALA A 377 14.98 -1.46 -4.49
C ALA A 377 16.20 -1.37 -3.55
N ALA A 378 16.28 -0.32 -2.72
CA ALA A 378 17.38 -0.12 -1.78
C ALA A 378 17.52 -1.26 -0.76
N LEU A 379 16.43 -1.92 -0.37
CA LEU A 379 16.44 -3.07 0.54
C LEU A 379 16.94 -4.38 -0.10
N ASN A 380 17.03 -4.43 -1.43
CA ASN A 380 17.40 -5.62 -2.20
C ASN A 380 18.67 -5.41 -3.07
N ASP A 381 19.33 -4.25 -3.02
CA ASP A 381 20.51 -3.92 -3.85
C ASP A 381 21.77 -4.76 -3.54
N GLU A 382 21.82 -5.51 -2.42
CA GLU A 382 22.95 -6.40 -2.09
C GLU A 382 22.93 -7.77 -2.80
N GLU A 383 21.94 -8.08 -3.65
CA GLU A 383 21.88 -9.34 -4.41
C GLU A 383 22.97 -9.49 -5.52
N VAL A 384 23.88 -8.51 -5.70
CA VAL A 384 24.78 -8.44 -6.88
C VAL A 384 26.24 -8.87 -6.62
N GLU A 385 26.73 -9.03 -5.39
CA GLU A 385 28.03 -9.69 -5.17
C GLU A 385 27.86 -11.03 -4.45
N PRO A 386 27.86 -12.17 -5.17
CA PRO A 386 28.07 -13.45 -4.53
C PRO A 386 29.46 -13.39 -3.90
N ASN A 387 29.51 -13.33 -2.56
CA ASN A 387 30.74 -13.44 -1.82
C ASN A 387 31.52 -14.68 -2.33
N PRO A 388 32.68 -14.50 -2.99
CA PRO A 388 33.41 -15.61 -3.59
C PRO A 388 34.00 -16.58 -2.55
N ARG A 389 33.82 -16.34 -1.25
CA ARG A 389 34.36 -17.17 -0.17
C ARG A 389 33.55 -18.43 0.16
N PHE A 390 32.42 -18.69 -0.49
CA PHE A 390 31.67 -19.94 -0.31
C PHE A 390 31.55 -20.75 -1.62
N LYS A 391 32.68 -20.88 -2.32
CA LYS A 391 32.94 -22.04 -3.17
C LYS A 391 33.99 -22.91 -2.49
N GLN A 392 33.55 -23.84 -1.66
CA GLN A 392 34.25 -25.10 -1.39
C GLN A 392 33.23 -26.23 -1.34
#